data_AF-A0A2G9Y471-F1
#
_entry.id   AF-A0A2G9Y471-F1
#
_cell.length_a   1.000
_cell.length_b   1.000
_cell.length_c   1.000
_cell.angle_alpha   90.00
_cell.angle_beta   90.00
_cell.angle_gamma   90.00
#
_symmetry.space_group_name_H-M   'P 1'
#
loop_
_entity.id
_entity.type
_entity.pdbx_description
1 polymer ?
#
loop_
_entity_poly.entity_id
_entity_poly.type
_entity_poly.pdbx_seq_one_letter_code
_entity_poly.pdbx_strand_id
1 'polypeptide(L)'
;FELASNSKKYFKKIDRIGVNFLPDKIDIQKLTDLVHKSWKNQRKKIMVEVNTIGAARKLYKMILRTGINSQELEYLSSHIIAKERRRRIEKIRKRKTPFILITTQLVEAGVDIDFDEVWRDIAPWDSVIQASGRCNRNWKKGQGIVNLFELYNNKNRRFASYVYDATLLGVSKELIEKNLLHSLQEPDFVMLTPPYFEELKKRVSQDKGIDLLENIKRLRYSEISKFSLIEEQPNKMDVFVECTEEAKRIWKNFLKVIEEKEIENRKNKWLSIKNMFSSYLISVKKEWVVTLEEVGGLKYLPFELLKNFYERKRGFIPQKDKAEIW
;
A
#
# COMPACT_ATOMS: atom_id res chain seq x y z
N PHE A 1 -7.86 27.26 3.83
CA PHE A 1 -7.38 28.05 2.70
C PHE A 1 -7.36 27.17 1.47
N GLU A 2 -8.27 27.39 0.52
CA GLU A 2 -8.15 26.78 -0.81
C GLU A 2 -7.01 27.48 -1.54
N LEU A 3 -6.02 26.71 -2.00
CA LEU A 3 -4.81 27.21 -2.67
C LEU A 3 -5.08 27.77 -4.08
N ALA A 4 -6.27 27.54 -4.65
CA ALA A 4 -6.68 28.05 -5.95
C ALA A 4 -8.12 28.56 -5.87
N SER A 5 -8.31 29.86 -6.14
CA SER A 5 -9.63 30.43 -6.40
C SER A 5 -10.24 29.75 -7.65
N ASN A 6 -11.52 29.37 -7.59
CA ASN A 6 -12.25 28.65 -8.65
C ASN A 6 -11.88 27.17 -8.91
N SER A 7 -11.31 26.45 -7.92
CA SER A 7 -11.05 25.00 -7.95
C SER A 7 -12.16 24.18 -8.65
N LYS A 8 -13.42 24.38 -8.24
CA LYS A 8 -14.62 23.70 -8.78
C LYS A 8 -14.79 23.83 -10.31
N LYS A 9 -14.37 24.95 -10.91
CA LYS A 9 -14.48 25.19 -12.36
C LYS A 9 -13.43 24.41 -13.16
N TYR A 10 -12.25 24.20 -12.58
CA TYR A 10 -11.19 23.40 -13.18
C TYR A 10 -11.47 21.91 -13.08
N PHE A 11 -11.98 21.43 -11.94
CA PHE A 11 -12.30 20.01 -11.75
C PHE A 11 -13.48 19.52 -12.61
N LYS A 12 -14.46 20.38 -12.92
CA LYS A 12 -15.55 20.04 -13.86
C LYS A 12 -15.08 19.71 -15.29
N LYS A 13 -13.85 20.10 -15.67
CA LYS A 13 -13.25 19.78 -16.97
C LYS A 13 -12.40 18.52 -16.96
N ILE A 14 -12.18 17.93 -15.78
CA ILE A 14 -11.37 16.72 -15.61
C ILE A 14 -12.32 15.53 -15.49
N ASP A 15 -12.50 14.80 -16.59
CA ASP A 15 -13.23 13.53 -16.64
C ASP A 15 -12.35 12.47 -17.30
N ARG A 16 -11.30 12.06 -16.58
CA ARG A 16 -10.33 11.07 -17.09
C ARG A 16 -10.74 9.66 -16.76
N ILE A 17 -11.59 9.47 -15.75
CA ILE A 17 -11.90 8.18 -15.15
C ILE A 17 -13.40 8.00 -14.92
N GLY A 18 -13.86 6.78 -15.16
CA GLY A 18 -15.17 6.29 -14.75
C GLY A 18 -15.00 5.30 -13.61
N VAL A 19 -15.88 5.38 -12.60
CA VAL A 19 -15.78 4.57 -11.39
C VAL A 19 -16.97 3.62 -11.29
N ASN A 20 -16.65 2.34 -11.26
CA ASN A 20 -17.59 1.25 -11.05
C ASN A 20 -17.44 0.76 -9.62
N PHE A 21 -18.55 0.67 -8.88
CA PHE A 21 -18.58 -0.06 -7.63
C PHE A 21 -19.18 -1.44 -7.86
N LEU A 22 -18.50 -2.47 -7.37
CA LEU A 22 -18.94 -3.85 -7.44
C LEU A 22 -19.69 -4.17 -6.14
N PRO A 23 -21.04 -4.22 -6.15
CA PRO A 23 -21.85 -4.31 -4.93
C PRO A 23 -21.80 -5.69 -4.27
N ASP A 24 -21.42 -6.71 -5.01
CA ASP A 24 -21.30 -8.07 -4.48
C ASP A 24 -20.09 -8.18 -3.56
N LYS A 25 -20.22 -9.03 -2.53
CA LYS A 25 -19.07 -9.52 -1.79
C LYS A 25 -18.10 -10.19 -2.75
N ILE A 26 -16.85 -9.72 -2.77
CA ILE A 26 -15.80 -10.27 -3.60
C ILE A 26 -14.85 -11.05 -2.71
N ASP A 27 -14.65 -12.33 -3.00
CA ASP A 27 -13.52 -13.08 -2.46
C ASP A 27 -12.34 -13.05 -3.43
N ILE A 28 -11.20 -13.62 -3.02
CA ILE A 28 -9.99 -13.58 -3.83
C ILE A 28 -10.16 -14.38 -5.14
N GLN A 29 -10.99 -15.43 -5.16
CA GLN A 29 -11.24 -16.20 -6.38
C GLN A 29 -12.03 -15.38 -7.39
N LYS A 30 -13.17 -14.80 -6.97
CA LYS A 30 -13.98 -13.91 -7.80
C LYS A 30 -13.18 -12.71 -8.29
N LEU A 31 -12.34 -12.10 -7.45
CA LEU A 31 -11.43 -11.02 -7.88
C LEU A 31 -10.44 -11.51 -8.95
N THR A 32 -9.86 -12.69 -8.76
CA THR A 32 -8.94 -13.29 -9.74
C THR A 32 -9.63 -13.45 -11.09
N ASP A 33 -10.85 -13.98 -11.10
CA ASP A 33 -11.61 -14.24 -12.33
C ASP A 33 -11.99 -12.94 -13.05
N LEU A 34 -12.40 -11.92 -12.30
CA LEU A 34 -12.73 -10.60 -12.85
C LEU A 34 -11.52 -9.90 -13.47
N VAL A 35 -10.39 -9.87 -12.75
CA VAL A 35 -9.14 -9.26 -13.24
C VAL A 35 -8.62 -10.02 -14.46
N HIS A 36 -8.65 -11.35 -14.42
CA HIS A 36 -8.22 -12.19 -15.55
C HIS A 36 -9.09 -11.99 -16.79
N LYS A 37 -10.42 -11.89 -16.60
CA LYS A 37 -11.36 -11.57 -17.68
C LYS A 37 -11.08 -10.21 -18.28
N SER A 38 -10.88 -9.18 -17.46
CA SER A 38 -10.54 -7.83 -17.94
C SER A 38 -9.24 -7.84 -18.76
N TRP A 39 -8.20 -8.49 -18.23
CA TRP A 39 -6.91 -8.66 -18.90
C TRP A 39 -6.99 -9.36 -20.26
N LYS A 40 -7.81 -10.42 -20.37
CA LYS A 40 -8.03 -11.17 -21.62
C LYS A 40 -8.82 -10.37 -22.64
N ASN A 41 -9.83 -9.63 -22.21
CA ASN A 41 -10.67 -8.82 -23.10
C ASN A 41 -9.87 -7.70 -23.75
N GLN A 42 -9.04 -7.00 -22.97
CA GLN A 42 -8.20 -5.94 -23.48
C GLN A 42 -6.88 -5.93 -22.71
N ARG A 43 -5.81 -6.13 -23.47
CA ARG A 43 -4.43 -6.10 -22.98
C ARG A 43 -4.06 -4.68 -22.56
N LYS A 44 -4.33 -4.33 -21.31
CA LYS A 44 -4.15 -3.00 -20.68
C LYS A 44 -3.05 -3.00 -19.61
N LYS A 45 -2.70 -1.83 -19.09
CA LYS A 45 -1.99 -1.70 -17.81
C LYS A 45 -3.02 -1.71 -16.68
N ILE A 46 -3.03 -2.79 -15.89
CA ILE A 46 -3.96 -2.97 -14.78
C ILE A 46 -3.22 -2.85 -13.45
N MET A 47 -3.71 -2.04 -12.53
CA MET A 47 -3.30 -2.05 -11.13
C MET A 47 -4.38 -2.71 -10.29
N VAL A 48 -4.01 -3.65 -9.42
CA VAL A 48 -4.89 -4.20 -8.40
C VAL A 48 -4.29 -3.94 -7.04
N GLU A 49 -4.95 -3.09 -6.28
CA GLU A 49 -4.54 -2.62 -4.98
C GLU A 49 -5.48 -3.15 -3.90
N VAL A 50 -4.94 -3.97 -3.01
CA VAL A 50 -5.67 -4.59 -1.90
C VAL A 50 -5.07 -4.19 -0.56
N ASN A 51 -5.89 -4.21 0.49
CA ASN A 51 -5.49 -3.59 1.75
C ASN A 51 -4.42 -4.35 2.54
N THR A 52 -4.31 -5.67 2.34
CA THR A 52 -3.38 -6.50 3.12
C THR A 52 -2.38 -7.21 2.21
N ILE A 53 -1.14 -7.34 2.70
CA ILE A 53 -0.06 -8.03 1.98
C ILE A 53 -0.40 -9.51 1.78
N GLY A 54 -1.06 -10.14 2.76
CA GLY A 54 -1.53 -11.52 2.66
C GLY A 54 -2.50 -11.72 1.49
N ALA A 55 -3.52 -10.87 1.37
CA ALA A 55 -4.44 -10.89 0.23
C ALA A 55 -3.70 -10.65 -1.09
N ALA A 56 -2.80 -9.66 -1.16
CA ALA A 56 -2.02 -9.36 -2.36
C ALA A 56 -1.16 -10.56 -2.80
N ARG A 57 -0.51 -11.26 -1.85
CA ARG A 57 0.30 -12.46 -2.13
C ARG A 57 -0.57 -13.59 -2.68
N LYS A 58 -1.73 -13.83 -2.07
CA LYS A 58 -2.65 -14.89 -2.50
C LYS A 58 -3.22 -14.58 -3.90
N LEU A 59 -3.67 -13.35 -4.13
CA LEU A 59 -4.14 -12.89 -5.44
C LEU A 59 -3.06 -13.04 -6.51
N TYR A 60 -1.82 -12.64 -6.23
CA TYR A 60 -0.70 -12.81 -7.16
C TYR A 60 -0.50 -14.27 -7.57
N LYS A 61 -0.49 -15.20 -6.59
CA LYS A 61 -0.37 -16.64 -6.87
C LYS A 61 -1.54 -17.14 -7.73
N MET A 62 -2.76 -16.71 -7.43
CA MET A 62 -3.96 -17.14 -8.15
C MET A 62 -3.98 -16.64 -9.58
N ILE A 63 -3.65 -15.36 -9.82
CA ILE A 63 -3.50 -14.79 -11.17
C ILE A 63 -2.39 -15.51 -11.95
N LEU A 64 -1.26 -15.85 -11.32
CA LEU A 64 -0.20 -16.61 -12.00
C LEU A 64 -0.70 -18.01 -12.45
N ARG A 65 -1.57 -18.65 -11.66
CA ARG A 65 -2.17 -19.95 -11.99
C ARG A 65 -3.20 -19.90 -13.12
N THR A 66 -3.70 -18.72 -13.51
CA THR A 66 -4.62 -18.60 -14.66
C THR A 66 -3.91 -18.68 -16.01
N GLY A 67 -2.58 -18.82 -16.03
CA GLY A 67 -1.75 -18.90 -17.23
C GLY A 67 -1.23 -17.56 -17.75
N ILE A 68 -1.41 -16.45 -17.00
CA ILE A 68 -0.80 -15.17 -17.34
C ILE A 68 0.72 -15.29 -17.28
N ASN A 69 1.41 -14.79 -18.31
CA ASN A 69 2.86 -14.82 -18.38
C ASN A 69 3.48 -14.08 -17.18
N SER A 70 4.41 -14.75 -16.49
CA SER A 70 5.06 -14.23 -15.29
C SER A 70 5.85 -12.93 -15.51
N GLN A 71 6.18 -12.58 -16.75
CA GLN A 71 6.79 -11.31 -17.16
C GLN A 71 5.78 -10.16 -17.25
N GLU A 72 4.49 -10.47 -17.35
CA GLU A 72 3.36 -9.54 -17.45
C GLU A 72 2.66 -9.33 -16.11
N LEU A 73 3.13 -10.01 -15.07
CA LEU A 73 2.59 -9.95 -13.72
C LEU A 73 3.66 -9.46 -12.73
N GLU A 74 3.52 -8.21 -12.31
CA GLU A 74 4.39 -7.53 -11.35
C GLU A 74 3.77 -7.56 -9.94
N TYR A 75 4.62 -7.48 -8.92
CA TYR A 75 4.22 -7.49 -7.52
C TYR A 75 5.03 -6.50 -6.68
N LEU A 76 4.33 -5.75 -5.83
CA LEU A 76 4.93 -4.80 -4.89
C LEU A 76 4.25 -4.89 -3.51
N SER A 77 5.05 -4.92 -2.45
CA SER A 77 4.60 -4.85 -1.06
C SER A 77 5.74 -4.40 -0.15
N SER A 78 5.45 -4.01 1.09
CA SER A 78 6.43 -3.41 2.01
C SER A 78 7.36 -4.48 2.60
N HIS A 79 6.98 -5.75 2.43
CA HIS A 79 7.81 -6.91 2.69
C HIS A 79 8.95 -7.07 1.66
N ILE A 80 8.97 -6.29 0.57
CA ILE A 80 10.11 -6.20 -0.34
C ILE A 80 11.03 -5.06 0.10
N ILE A 81 12.34 -5.29 0.11
CA ILE A 81 13.32 -4.29 0.54
C ILE A 81 13.19 -3.02 -0.31
N ALA A 82 13.39 -1.85 0.30
CA ALA A 82 13.21 -0.57 -0.36
C ALA A 82 14.07 -0.40 -1.62
N LYS A 83 15.28 -0.98 -1.65
CA LYS A 83 16.15 -0.98 -2.82
C LYS A 83 15.50 -1.68 -4.03
N GLU A 84 14.96 -2.89 -3.83
CA GLU A 84 14.30 -3.64 -4.89
C GLU A 84 12.97 -3.01 -5.30
N ARG A 85 12.20 -2.46 -4.35
CA ARG A 85 10.97 -1.71 -4.65
C ARG A 85 11.25 -0.53 -5.60
N ARG A 86 12.25 0.30 -5.28
CA ARG A 86 12.64 1.42 -6.15
C ARG A 86 13.02 0.95 -7.56
N ARG A 87 13.82 -0.11 -7.66
CA ARG A 87 14.20 -0.70 -8.96
C ARG A 87 12.99 -1.12 -9.79
N ARG A 88 12.00 -1.76 -9.17
CA ARG A 88 10.77 -2.20 -9.84
C ARG A 88 9.87 -1.05 -10.25
N ILE A 89 9.71 -0.07 -9.37
CA ILE A 89 8.94 1.15 -9.66
C ILE A 89 9.53 1.85 -10.89
N GLU A 90 10.85 1.99 -10.97
CA GLU A 90 11.52 2.56 -12.14
C GLU A 90 11.30 1.75 -13.42
N LYS A 91 11.35 0.41 -13.32
CA LYS A 91 11.04 -0.49 -14.44
C LYS A 91 9.59 -0.31 -14.91
N ILE A 92 8.64 -0.27 -13.97
CA ILE A 92 7.22 -0.11 -14.25
C ILE A 92 6.94 1.25 -14.89
N ARG A 93 7.53 2.33 -14.38
CA ARG A 93 7.40 3.69 -14.92
C ARG A 93 7.80 3.76 -16.40
N LYS A 94 8.88 3.07 -16.78
CA LYS A 94 9.38 3.04 -18.16
C LYS A 94 8.66 2.03 -19.06
N ARG A 95 7.81 1.15 -18.49
CA ARG A 95 7.16 0.06 -19.22
C ARG A 95 6.05 0.61 -20.12
N LYS A 96 6.10 0.30 -21.42
CA LYS A 96 5.04 0.67 -22.39
C LYS A 96 4.06 -0.48 -22.65
N THR A 97 4.51 -1.72 -22.55
CA THR A 97 3.70 -2.91 -22.79
C THR A 97 2.64 -3.11 -21.70
N PRO A 98 1.51 -3.77 -21.99
CA PRO A 98 0.53 -4.22 -21.01
C PRO A 98 1.16 -5.05 -19.87
N PHE A 99 0.65 -4.90 -18.66
CA PHE A 99 0.99 -5.70 -17.48
C PHE A 99 -0.05 -5.53 -16.39
N ILE A 100 -0.09 -6.49 -15.46
CA ILE A 100 -0.86 -6.41 -14.23
C ILE A 100 0.12 -6.16 -13.08
N LEU A 101 -0.15 -5.14 -12.26
CA LEU A 101 0.53 -4.92 -10.99
C LEU A 101 -0.40 -5.30 -9.84
N ILE A 102 0.03 -6.25 -9.02
CA ILE A 102 -0.62 -6.54 -7.73
C ILE A 102 0.17 -5.83 -6.62
N THR A 103 -0.51 -4.98 -5.85
CA THR A 103 0.15 -4.16 -4.82
C THR A 103 -0.73 -3.95 -3.58
N THR A 104 -0.11 -3.44 -2.53
CA THR A 104 -0.78 -2.77 -1.41
C THR A 104 -0.58 -1.24 -1.51
N GLN A 105 -0.90 -0.48 -0.45
CA GLN A 105 -0.87 1.00 -0.33
C GLN A 105 0.50 1.69 -0.54
N LEU A 106 1.43 1.07 -1.26
CA LEU A 106 2.78 1.59 -1.49
C LEU A 106 2.91 2.48 -2.71
N VAL A 107 1.93 2.42 -3.61
CA VAL A 107 1.91 3.21 -4.84
C VAL A 107 1.21 4.56 -4.61
N GLU A 108 0.78 4.85 -3.38
CA GLU A 108 -0.10 5.97 -3.04
C GLU A 108 0.63 7.34 -3.10
N ALA A 109 1.85 7.48 -2.56
CA ALA A 109 2.57 8.77 -2.52
C ALA A 109 3.89 8.79 -3.32
N GLY A 110 4.06 9.81 -4.17
CA GLY A 110 5.35 10.17 -4.80
C GLY A 110 5.80 9.34 -6.02
N VAL A 111 5.06 8.29 -6.40
CA VAL A 111 5.41 7.42 -7.54
C VAL A 111 4.60 7.79 -8.78
N ASP A 112 5.26 8.25 -9.86
CA ASP A 112 4.59 8.65 -11.11
C ASP A 112 4.36 7.44 -12.04
N ILE A 113 3.29 6.68 -11.78
CA ILE A 113 2.85 5.56 -12.64
C ILE A 113 1.41 5.82 -13.11
N ASP A 114 1.14 5.41 -14.34
CA ASP A 114 -0.12 5.61 -15.06
C ASP A 114 -0.64 4.26 -15.58
N PHE A 115 -1.88 3.94 -15.21
CA PHE A 115 -2.60 2.70 -15.54
C PHE A 115 -3.87 3.00 -16.33
N ASP A 116 -4.29 2.06 -17.18
CA ASP A 116 -5.55 2.19 -17.92
C ASP A 116 -6.75 1.74 -17.08
N GLU A 117 -6.49 0.87 -16.09
CA GLU A 117 -7.51 0.29 -15.22
C GLU A 117 -6.96 0.07 -13.81
N VAL A 118 -7.73 0.48 -12.80
CA VAL A 118 -7.38 0.36 -11.38
C VAL A 118 -8.48 -0.39 -10.64
N TRP A 119 -8.11 -1.45 -9.93
CA TRP A 119 -8.98 -2.20 -9.03
C TRP A 119 -8.55 -1.89 -7.61
N ARG A 120 -9.43 -1.28 -6.81
CA ARG A 120 -9.11 -0.86 -5.43
C ARG A 120 -10.09 -1.47 -4.43
N ASP A 121 -9.55 -2.23 -3.48
CA ASP A 121 -10.29 -2.69 -2.30
C ASP A 121 -10.70 -1.48 -1.46
N ILE A 122 -11.89 -1.53 -0.85
CA ILE A 122 -12.49 -0.43 -0.09
C ILE A 122 -11.53 0.08 0.98
N ALA A 123 -11.37 1.40 1.04
CA ALA A 123 -10.43 2.08 1.92
C ALA A 123 -11.04 3.43 2.32
N PRO A 124 -10.43 4.16 3.28
CA PRO A 124 -10.73 5.56 3.51
C PRO A 124 -10.77 6.35 2.20
N TRP A 125 -11.65 7.35 2.13
CA TRP A 125 -11.99 8.03 0.88
C TRP A 125 -10.78 8.70 0.22
N ASP A 126 -9.88 9.24 1.01
CA ASP A 126 -8.62 9.83 0.56
C ASP A 126 -7.69 8.79 -0.09
N SER A 127 -7.58 7.57 0.46
CA SER A 127 -6.85 6.46 -0.19
C SER A 127 -7.49 6.06 -1.52
N VAL A 128 -8.83 6.04 -1.60
CA VAL A 128 -9.57 5.75 -2.84
C VAL A 128 -9.29 6.81 -3.91
N ILE A 129 -9.31 8.10 -3.55
CA ILE A 129 -8.97 9.21 -4.44
C ILE A 129 -7.51 9.08 -4.92
N GLN A 130 -6.57 8.81 -4.02
CA GLN A 130 -5.15 8.71 -4.36
C GLN A 130 -4.87 7.57 -5.35
N ALA A 131 -5.47 6.40 -5.15
CA ALA A 131 -5.38 5.28 -6.08
C ALA A 131 -6.01 5.61 -7.44
N SER A 132 -7.18 6.27 -7.43
CA SER A 132 -7.90 6.68 -8.64
C SER A 132 -7.11 7.69 -9.47
N GLY A 133 -6.34 8.58 -8.84
CA GLY A 133 -5.43 9.52 -9.51
C GLY A 133 -4.24 8.87 -10.25
N ARG A 134 -4.09 7.55 -10.20
CA ARG A 134 -3.13 6.75 -11.00
C ARG A 134 -3.77 6.16 -12.26
N CYS A 135 -5.10 6.24 -12.38
CA CYS A 135 -5.83 5.78 -13.55
C CYS A 135 -5.92 6.92 -14.58
N ASN A 136 -5.53 6.63 -15.82
CA ASN A 136 -5.50 7.58 -16.94
C ASN A 136 -4.92 8.96 -16.58
N ARG A 137 -3.86 8.96 -15.77
CA ARG A 137 -3.19 10.15 -15.23
C ARG A 137 -2.67 11.06 -16.34
N ASN A 138 -2.19 10.47 -17.43
CA ASN A 138 -1.66 11.19 -18.60
C ASN A 138 -2.73 11.57 -19.63
N TRP A 139 -4.03 11.37 -19.34
CA TRP A 139 -5.13 11.76 -20.21
C TRP A 139 -5.00 11.18 -21.63
N LYS A 140 -4.70 9.90 -21.72
CA LYS A 140 -4.63 9.19 -23.02
C LYS A 140 -6.04 9.04 -23.59
N LYS A 141 -6.15 8.75 -24.90
CA LYS A 141 -7.45 8.61 -25.59
C LYS A 141 -8.34 7.58 -24.87
N GLY A 142 -9.53 8.02 -24.45
CA GLY A 142 -10.51 7.21 -23.72
C GLY A 142 -10.57 7.54 -22.22
N GLN A 143 -11.54 6.95 -21.53
CA GLN A 143 -11.71 7.07 -20.09
C GLN A 143 -11.05 5.86 -19.40
N GLY A 144 -10.25 6.12 -18.36
CA GLY A 144 -9.72 5.08 -17.49
C GLY A 144 -10.83 4.50 -16.63
N ILE A 145 -10.65 3.26 -16.15
CA ILE A 145 -11.66 2.58 -15.35
C ILE A 145 -11.14 2.36 -13.94
N VAL A 146 -11.91 2.78 -12.94
CA VAL A 146 -11.67 2.44 -11.53
C VAL A 146 -12.75 1.48 -11.07
N ASN A 147 -12.37 0.29 -10.63
CA ASN A 147 -13.27 -0.70 -10.06
C ASN A 147 -13.06 -0.75 -8.53
N LEU A 148 -14.05 -0.28 -7.77
CA LEU A 148 -14.10 -0.35 -6.32
C LEU A 148 -14.82 -1.62 -5.88
N PHE A 149 -14.28 -2.31 -4.89
CA PHE A 149 -14.86 -3.55 -4.37
C PHE A 149 -14.60 -3.71 -2.88
N GLU A 150 -15.39 -4.58 -2.23
CA GLU A 150 -15.14 -5.02 -0.86
C GLU A 150 -14.57 -6.45 -0.88
N LEU A 151 -13.32 -6.62 -0.45
CA LEU A 151 -12.69 -7.93 -0.38
C LEU A 151 -13.01 -8.65 0.94
N TYR A 152 -13.48 -9.88 0.85
CA TYR A 152 -13.82 -10.74 1.99
C TYR A 152 -12.92 -11.97 2.08
N ASN A 153 -12.68 -12.42 3.31
CA ASN A 153 -12.08 -13.72 3.57
C ASN A 153 -13.16 -14.82 3.68
N ASN A 154 -12.72 -16.07 3.77
CA ASN A 154 -13.60 -17.25 3.87
C ASN A 154 -14.50 -17.26 5.12
N LYS A 155 -14.21 -16.42 6.12
CA LYS A 155 -15.03 -16.23 7.34
C LYS A 155 -16.00 -15.04 7.20
N ASN A 156 -16.24 -14.55 5.98
CA ASN A 156 -17.10 -13.42 5.69
C ASN A 156 -16.70 -12.12 6.43
N ARG A 157 -15.41 -11.97 6.75
CA ARG A 157 -14.84 -10.72 7.28
C ARG A 157 -14.13 -9.94 6.18
N ARG A 158 -14.27 -8.61 6.20
CA ARG A 158 -13.60 -7.71 5.24
C ARG A 158 -12.10 -7.68 5.47
N PHE A 159 -11.30 -7.67 4.42
CA PHE A 159 -9.86 -7.48 4.56
C PHE A 159 -9.52 -6.06 5.02
N ALA A 160 -10.31 -5.07 4.61
CA ALA A 160 -10.16 -3.67 5.00
C ALA A 160 -10.21 -3.47 6.53
N SER A 161 -11.02 -4.23 7.26
CA SER A 161 -11.17 -4.08 8.71
C SER A 161 -9.95 -4.56 9.52
N TYR A 162 -8.96 -5.21 8.88
CA TYR A 162 -7.68 -5.51 9.53
C TYR A 162 -6.70 -4.33 9.49
N VAL A 163 -7.02 -3.28 8.74
CA VAL A 163 -6.12 -2.18 8.42
C VAL A 163 -6.70 -0.84 8.84
N TYR A 164 -8.01 -0.67 8.68
CA TYR A 164 -8.69 0.58 8.96
C TYR A 164 -9.75 0.41 10.04
N ASP A 165 -9.95 1.50 10.79
CA ASP A 165 -11.04 1.61 11.74
C ASP A 165 -12.41 1.46 11.07
N ALA A 166 -13.36 0.86 11.80
CA ALA A 166 -14.70 0.59 11.31
C ALA A 166 -15.45 1.88 10.95
N THR A 167 -15.18 2.97 11.66
CA THR A 167 -15.79 4.29 11.43
C THR A 167 -15.35 4.85 10.09
N LEU A 168 -14.04 4.85 9.80
CA LEU A 168 -13.49 5.32 8.53
C LEU A 168 -14.09 4.58 7.34
N LEU A 169 -14.13 3.24 7.42
CA LEU A 169 -14.71 2.40 6.38
C LEU A 169 -16.22 2.60 6.23
N GLY A 170 -16.93 2.81 7.34
CA GLY A 170 -18.37 3.07 7.33
C GLY A 170 -18.71 4.37 6.60
N VAL A 171 -17.99 5.45 6.89
CA VAL A 171 -18.19 6.75 6.23
C VAL A 171 -17.92 6.64 4.72
N SER A 172 -16.80 6.03 4.32
CA SER A 172 -16.49 5.84 2.89
C SER A 172 -17.55 5.01 2.17
N LYS A 173 -17.99 3.91 2.79
CA LYS A 173 -19.00 3.03 2.21
C LYS A 173 -20.34 3.74 2.03
N GLU A 174 -20.85 4.39 3.08
CA GLU A 174 -22.12 5.11 3.00
C GLU A 174 -22.09 6.23 1.96
N LEU A 175 -20.96 6.94 1.86
CA LEU A 175 -20.79 8.00 0.87
C LEU A 175 -20.80 7.43 -0.54
N ILE A 176 -20.12 6.31 -0.77
CA ILE A 176 -20.14 5.62 -2.07
C ILE A 176 -21.58 5.19 -2.35
N GLU A 177 -22.19 4.37 -1.49
CA GLU A 177 -23.55 3.81 -1.67
C GLU A 177 -24.62 4.87 -1.94
N LYS A 178 -24.62 5.99 -1.20
CA LYS A 178 -25.57 7.10 -1.41
C LYS A 178 -25.44 7.76 -2.78
N ASN A 179 -24.28 7.66 -3.41
CA ASN A 179 -23.97 8.29 -4.69
C ASN A 179 -23.83 7.29 -5.86
N LEU A 180 -24.01 5.98 -5.61
CA LEU A 180 -23.97 4.92 -6.64
C LEU A 180 -25.14 4.94 -7.63
N LEU A 181 -26.22 5.69 -7.33
CA LEU A 181 -27.34 5.86 -8.25
C LEU A 181 -26.92 6.58 -9.55
N HIS A 182 -25.76 7.22 -9.56
CA HIS A 182 -25.12 7.82 -10.72
C HIS A 182 -23.74 7.19 -10.90
N SER A 183 -23.37 6.81 -12.12
CA SER A 183 -22.00 6.33 -12.41
C SER A 183 -21.01 7.41 -11.96
N LEU A 184 -20.20 7.11 -10.94
CA LEU A 184 -19.29 8.09 -10.36
C LEU A 184 -18.20 8.45 -11.39
N GLN A 185 -18.06 9.73 -11.68
CA GLN A 185 -16.99 10.28 -12.49
C GLN A 185 -15.96 10.99 -11.62
N GLU A 186 -14.81 11.33 -12.20
CA GLU A 186 -13.76 12.07 -11.49
C GLU A 186 -14.23 13.37 -10.80
N PRO A 187 -15.14 14.19 -11.38
CA PRO A 187 -15.67 15.37 -10.69
C PRO A 187 -16.44 15.05 -9.40
N ASP A 188 -17.07 13.88 -9.32
CA ASP A 188 -17.81 13.46 -8.13
C ASP A 188 -16.86 13.21 -6.96
N PHE A 189 -15.63 12.77 -7.22
CA PHE A 189 -14.62 12.55 -6.18
C PHE A 189 -14.33 13.83 -5.41
N VAL A 190 -14.21 14.95 -6.15
CA VAL A 190 -13.96 16.28 -5.58
C VAL A 190 -15.18 16.79 -4.81
N MET A 191 -16.37 16.60 -5.38
CA MET A 191 -17.63 17.03 -4.76
C MET A 191 -17.93 16.29 -3.45
N LEU A 192 -17.58 15.00 -3.38
CA LEU A 192 -17.83 14.15 -2.22
C LEU A 192 -16.75 14.25 -1.13
N THR A 193 -15.61 14.88 -1.43
CA THR A 193 -14.52 15.06 -0.46
C THR A 193 -14.91 15.90 0.77
N PRO A 194 -15.55 17.09 0.64
CA PRO A 194 -15.97 17.85 1.83
C PRO A 194 -17.03 17.11 2.67
N PRO A 195 -18.12 16.55 2.10
CA PRO A 195 -19.09 15.75 2.86
C PRO A 195 -18.47 14.56 3.61
N TYR A 196 -17.49 13.87 3.00
CA TYR A 196 -16.74 12.80 3.66
C TYR A 196 -16.07 13.28 4.95
N PHE A 197 -15.31 14.37 4.89
CA PHE A 197 -14.58 14.87 6.06
C PHE A 197 -15.50 15.48 7.11
N GLU A 198 -16.64 16.06 6.71
CA GLU A 198 -17.66 16.53 7.67
C GLU A 198 -18.28 15.37 8.44
N GLU A 199 -18.67 14.30 7.75
CA GLU A 199 -19.25 13.12 8.37
C GLU A 199 -18.22 12.37 9.23
N LEU A 200 -16.98 12.27 8.74
CA LEU A 200 -15.88 11.72 9.52
C LEU A 200 -15.66 12.50 10.81
N LYS A 201 -15.62 13.84 10.74
CA LYS A 201 -15.49 14.69 11.92
C LYS A 201 -16.60 14.43 12.92
N LYS A 202 -17.87 14.31 12.50
CA LYS A 202 -19.00 14.02 13.40
C LYS A 202 -18.82 12.72 14.18
N ARG A 203 -18.44 11.63 13.49
CA ARG A 203 -18.27 10.31 14.12
C ARG A 203 -17.02 10.24 14.99
N VAL A 204 -15.93 10.85 14.53
CA VAL A 204 -14.66 10.93 15.27
C VAL A 204 -14.75 11.92 16.45
N SER A 205 -15.62 12.91 16.41
CA SER A 205 -15.89 13.78 17.56
C SER A 205 -16.66 13.11 18.70
N GLN A 206 -17.26 11.94 18.45
CA GLN A 206 -17.87 11.14 19.52
C GLN A 206 -16.86 10.18 20.19
N ASP A 207 -15.73 9.87 19.54
CA ASP A 207 -14.65 9.06 20.10
C ASP A 207 -13.26 9.64 19.76
N LYS A 208 -12.57 10.21 20.76
CA LYS A 208 -11.15 10.65 20.79
C LYS A 208 -10.67 11.73 19.80
N GLY A 209 -11.49 12.20 18.85
CA GLY A 209 -11.03 13.10 17.79
C GLY A 209 -11.04 14.61 18.07
N ILE A 210 -11.75 15.05 19.11
CA ILE A 210 -11.82 16.48 19.48
C ILE A 210 -10.43 17.00 19.88
N ASP A 211 -9.65 16.17 20.57
CA ASP A 211 -8.35 16.55 21.14
C ASP A 211 -7.30 16.81 20.04
N LEU A 212 -7.29 16.04 18.95
CA LEU A 212 -6.36 16.26 17.83
C LEU A 212 -6.62 17.58 17.09
N LEU A 213 -7.88 17.85 16.75
CA LEU A 213 -8.26 19.06 16.02
C LEU A 213 -8.01 20.30 16.89
N GLU A 214 -8.20 20.19 18.19
CA GLU A 214 -7.91 21.25 19.14
C GLU A 214 -6.39 21.46 19.33
N ASN A 215 -5.60 20.39 19.39
CA ASN A 215 -4.14 20.46 19.41
C ASN A 215 -3.54 21.06 18.11
N ILE A 216 -4.11 20.73 16.94
CA ILE A 216 -3.76 21.36 15.64
C ILE A 216 -4.10 22.85 15.66
N LYS A 217 -5.30 23.22 16.12
CA LYS A 217 -5.70 24.64 16.25
C LYS A 217 -4.82 25.40 17.24
N ARG A 218 -4.33 24.74 18.30
CA ARG A 218 -3.47 25.32 19.34
C ARG A 218 -1.97 25.19 19.06
N LEU A 219 -1.58 24.69 17.89
CA LEU A 219 -0.18 24.47 17.47
C LEU A 219 0.66 23.68 18.50
N ARG A 220 0.04 22.74 19.21
CA ARG A 220 0.70 21.88 20.21
C ARG A 220 1.35 20.68 19.53
N TYR A 221 2.46 20.92 18.84
CA TYR A 221 3.16 19.92 18.03
C TYR A 221 3.61 18.67 18.79
N SER A 222 3.84 18.75 20.10
CA SER A 222 4.20 17.61 20.97
C SER A 222 3.05 16.63 21.26
N GLU A 223 1.80 17.08 21.14
CA GLU A 223 0.59 16.24 21.29
C GLU A 223 0.16 15.68 19.92
N ILE A 224 0.35 16.46 18.84
CA ILE A 224 0.10 16.05 17.45
C ILE A 224 1.03 14.90 17.04
N SER A 225 2.29 14.90 17.50
CA SER A 225 3.25 13.82 17.21
C SER A 225 2.90 12.49 17.86
N LYS A 226 2.11 12.50 18.95
CA LYS A 226 1.58 11.28 19.60
C LYS A 226 0.35 10.72 18.87
N PHE A 227 -0.29 11.53 18.02
CA PHE A 227 -1.48 11.14 17.28
C PHE A 227 -1.08 10.50 15.95
N SER A 228 -0.82 9.19 15.99
CA SER A 228 -0.60 8.42 14.77
C SER A 228 -1.96 7.93 14.25
N LEU A 229 -2.44 8.47 13.12
CA LEU A 229 -3.62 7.99 12.37
C LEU A 229 -3.52 6.51 11.98
N ILE A 230 -2.30 5.98 12.03
CA ILE A 230 -1.98 4.56 11.97
C ILE A 230 -1.57 4.23 13.39
N GLU A 231 -2.39 3.50 14.16
CA GLU A 231 -1.90 2.90 15.41
C GLU A 231 -0.51 2.33 15.15
N GLU A 232 0.52 2.79 15.89
CA GLU A 232 1.82 2.14 15.86
C GLU A 232 1.55 0.68 16.20
N GLN A 233 1.53 -0.19 15.18
CA GLN A 233 1.16 -1.58 15.42
C GLN A 233 2.24 -2.14 16.34
N PRO A 234 1.96 -2.37 17.64
CA PRO A 234 3.00 -2.62 18.65
C PRO A 234 3.74 -3.95 18.41
N ASN A 235 3.23 -4.73 17.45
CA ASN A 235 3.69 -6.03 17.04
C ASN A 235 4.53 -6.01 15.74
N LYS A 236 5.11 -4.90 15.31
CA LYS A 236 6.05 -4.86 14.16
C LYS A 236 7.52 -4.88 14.59
N MET A 237 8.36 -5.53 13.80
CA MET A 237 9.80 -5.64 13.96
C MET A 237 10.48 -5.32 12.66
N ASP A 238 11.52 -4.49 12.74
CA ASP A 238 12.39 -4.25 11.59
C ASP A 238 13.36 -5.40 11.40
N VAL A 239 13.54 -5.78 10.15
CA VAL A 239 14.41 -6.89 9.74
C VAL A 239 15.36 -6.39 8.68
N PHE A 240 16.66 -6.52 8.94
CA PHE A 240 17.69 -6.32 7.92
C PHE A 240 17.86 -7.58 7.09
N VAL A 241 17.72 -7.46 5.77
CA VAL A 241 17.75 -8.60 4.85
C VAL A 241 19.07 -8.64 4.09
N GLU A 242 19.93 -9.62 4.41
CA GLU A 242 21.19 -9.86 3.69
C GLU A 242 20.95 -10.61 2.37
N CYS A 243 20.36 -9.95 1.38
CA CYS A 243 20.05 -10.58 0.09
C CYS A 243 21.10 -10.38 -1.01
N THR A 244 22.21 -9.69 -0.71
CA THR A 244 23.29 -9.37 -1.66
C THR A 244 24.62 -9.20 -0.93
N GLU A 245 25.74 -9.36 -1.63
CA GLU A 245 27.08 -9.06 -1.08
C GLU A 245 27.21 -7.62 -0.55
N GLU A 246 26.54 -6.67 -1.21
CA GLU A 246 26.50 -5.28 -0.72
C GLU A 246 25.79 -5.18 0.63
N ALA A 247 24.66 -5.90 0.82
CA ALA A 247 23.95 -5.97 2.09
C ALA A 247 24.83 -6.56 3.19
N LYS A 248 25.59 -7.62 2.87
CA LYS A 248 26.54 -8.25 3.78
C LYS A 248 27.62 -7.28 4.25
N ARG A 249 28.19 -6.50 3.32
CA ARG A 249 29.17 -5.46 3.65
C ARG A 249 28.56 -4.36 4.52
N ILE A 250 27.35 -3.91 4.20
CA ILE A 250 26.62 -2.91 5.00
C ILE A 250 26.37 -3.43 6.42
N TRP A 251 25.96 -4.70 6.56
CA TRP A 251 25.75 -5.34 7.86
C TRP A 251 27.04 -5.39 8.69
N LYS A 252 28.16 -5.82 8.09
CA LYS A 252 29.47 -5.79 8.76
C LYS A 252 29.86 -4.39 9.24
N ASN A 253 29.56 -3.36 8.46
CA ASN A 253 29.80 -1.98 8.88
C ASN A 253 28.87 -1.55 10.02
N PHE A 254 27.62 -2.01 10.02
CA PHE A 254 26.67 -1.78 11.12
C PHE A 254 27.12 -2.39 12.44
N LEU A 255 27.68 -3.61 12.43
CA LEU A 255 28.26 -4.22 13.63
C LEU A 255 29.37 -3.34 14.23
N LYS A 256 30.28 -2.83 13.38
CA LYS A 256 31.32 -1.86 13.79
C LYS A 256 30.76 -0.54 14.33
N VAL A 257 29.55 -0.14 13.92
CA VAL A 257 28.86 1.04 14.48
C VAL A 257 28.37 0.73 15.89
N ILE A 258 27.79 -0.44 16.12
CA ILE A 258 27.28 -0.84 17.44
C ILE A 258 28.43 -0.99 18.45
N GLU A 259 29.57 -1.53 18.00
CA GLU A 259 30.77 -1.73 18.83
C GLU A 259 31.53 -0.43 19.15
N GLU A 260 31.26 0.66 18.42
CA GLU A 260 31.92 1.94 18.65
C GLU A 260 31.52 2.56 19.99
N LYS A 261 32.51 2.78 20.85
CA LYS A 261 32.33 3.29 22.21
C LYS A 261 32.15 4.80 22.22
N GLU A 262 32.83 5.51 21.32
CA GLU A 262 32.81 6.97 21.28
C GLU A 262 31.55 7.44 20.52
N ILE A 263 30.76 8.29 21.17
CA ILE A 263 29.41 8.64 20.73
C ILE A 263 29.43 9.38 19.39
N GLU A 264 30.36 10.32 19.21
CA GLU A 264 30.43 11.14 18.01
C GLU A 264 30.91 10.33 16.79
N ASN A 265 31.94 9.49 16.97
CA ASN A 265 32.41 8.54 15.98
C ASN A 265 31.32 7.54 15.59
N ARG A 266 30.58 7.01 16.57
CA ARG A 266 29.45 6.10 16.32
C ARG A 266 28.38 6.78 15.48
N LYS A 267 28.00 8.01 15.82
CA LYS A 267 27.02 8.80 15.08
C LYS A 267 27.48 9.05 13.65
N ASN A 268 28.73 9.45 13.44
CA ASN A 268 29.28 9.70 12.10
C ASN A 268 29.34 8.43 11.25
N LYS A 269 29.79 7.30 11.84
CA LYS A 269 29.75 5.99 11.18
C LYS A 269 28.32 5.59 10.80
N TRP A 270 27.35 5.74 11.71
CA TRP A 270 25.94 5.46 11.43
C TRP A 270 25.42 6.30 10.26
N LEU A 271 25.62 7.62 10.30
CA LEU A 271 25.14 8.53 9.25
C LEU A 271 25.68 8.16 7.86
N SER A 272 26.95 7.72 7.78
CA SER A 272 27.56 7.30 6.51
C SER A 272 26.91 6.06 5.88
N ILE A 273 26.35 5.15 6.69
CA ILE A 273 25.73 3.91 6.20
C ILE A 273 24.20 3.95 6.21
N LYS A 274 23.58 4.86 6.96
CA LYS A 274 22.14 4.91 7.26
C LYS A 274 21.26 4.74 6.02
N ASN A 275 21.50 5.51 4.96
CA ASN A 275 20.69 5.47 3.75
C ASN A 275 20.79 4.12 3.02
N MET A 276 21.99 3.55 2.94
CA MET A 276 22.20 2.23 2.36
C MET A 276 21.59 1.14 3.24
N PHE A 277 21.76 1.23 4.56
CA PHE A 277 21.21 0.31 5.54
C PHE A 277 19.68 0.25 5.47
N SER A 278 19.00 1.41 5.52
CA SER A 278 17.55 1.50 5.38
C SER A 278 17.02 0.95 4.06
N SER A 279 17.85 0.88 3.02
CA SER A 279 17.45 0.32 1.72
C SER A 279 17.22 -1.20 1.74
N TYR A 280 17.73 -1.89 2.76
CA TYR A 280 17.63 -3.34 3.00
C TYR A 280 16.72 -3.69 4.18
N LEU A 281 16.08 -2.70 4.82
CA LEU A 281 15.11 -2.93 5.88
C LEU A 281 13.72 -3.24 5.33
N ILE A 282 13.03 -4.13 6.03
CA ILE A 282 11.60 -4.37 5.94
C ILE A 282 11.02 -4.37 7.36
N SER A 283 9.72 -4.16 7.48
CA SER A 283 9.02 -4.24 8.77
C SER A 283 7.92 -5.29 8.70
N VAL A 284 7.96 -6.26 9.60
CA VAL A 284 7.08 -7.45 9.60
C VAL A 284 6.55 -7.72 11.01
N LYS A 285 5.59 -8.64 11.18
CA LYS A 285 5.11 -8.96 12.54
C LYS A 285 6.21 -9.62 13.38
N LYS A 286 6.39 -9.20 14.64
CA LYS A 286 7.40 -9.74 15.58
C LYS A 286 7.29 -11.27 15.68
N GLU A 287 6.06 -11.78 15.76
CA GLU A 287 5.76 -13.22 15.84
C GLU A 287 6.30 -14.06 14.68
N TRP A 288 6.60 -13.46 13.52
CA TRP A 288 7.11 -14.20 12.34
C TRP A 288 8.63 -14.34 12.31
N VAL A 289 9.34 -13.58 13.15
CA VAL A 289 10.80 -13.45 13.13
C VAL A 289 11.42 -13.70 14.50
N VAL A 290 10.68 -14.33 15.41
CA VAL A 290 11.15 -14.66 16.77
C VAL A 290 12.44 -15.47 16.73
N THR A 291 12.57 -16.38 15.77
CA THR A 291 13.73 -17.26 15.59
C THR A 291 14.95 -16.56 14.98
N LEU A 292 14.81 -15.34 14.48
CA LEU A 292 15.94 -14.58 13.95
C LEU A 292 16.71 -13.91 15.10
N GLU A 293 18.03 -13.80 14.92
CA GLU A 293 18.90 -13.10 15.86
C GLU A 293 18.51 -11.62 15.93
N GLU A 294 18.60 -11.04 17.13
CA GLU A 294 18.34 -9.63 17.37
C GLU A 294 19.66 -8.90 17.65
N VAL A 295 19.94 -7.86 16.87
CA VAL A 295 21.19 -7.11 16.95
C VAL A 295 20.85 -5.63 16.86
N GLY A 296 21.16 -4.86 17.91
CA GLY A 296 20.91 -3.42 17.93
C GLY A 296 19.43 -3.03 17.83
N GLY A 297 18.52 -3.87 18.37
CA GLY A 297 17.08 -3.59 18.42
C GLY A 297 16.30 -3.95 17.15
N LEU A 298 16.92 -4.66 16.21
CA LEU A 298 16.27 -5.15 14.98
C LEU A 298 16.68 -6.61 14.70
N LYS A 299 15.90 -7.31 13.88
CA LYS A 299 16.20 -8.70 13.49
C LYS A 299 17.13 -8.76 12.29
N TYR A 300 18.04 -9.71 12.30
CA TYR A 300 18.93 -9.97 11.17
C TYR A 300 18.50 -11.23 10.42
N LEU A 301 18.27 -11.10 9.11
CA LEU A 301 17.99 -12.22 8.22
C LEU A 301 19.23 -12.51 7.34
N PRO A 302 20.03 -13.53 7.70
CA PRO A 302 21.23 -13.89 6.97
C PRO A 302 20.92 -14.58 5.64
N PHE A 303 21.91 -14.59 4.74
CA PHE A 303 21.77 -15.10 3.38
C PHE A 303 21.30 -16.58 3.34
N GLU A 304 21.82 -17.40 4.25
CA GLU A 304 21.58 -18.84 4.38
C GLU A 304 20.11 -19.15 4.72
N LEU A 305 19.43 -18.22 5.41
CA LEU A 305 18.04 -18.35 5.81
C LEU A 305 17.07 -17.68 4.83
N LEU A 306 17.53 -16.98 3.79
CA LEU A 306 16.65 -16.29 2.85
C LEU A 306 15.59 -17.21 2.27
N LYS A 307 15.97 -18.42 1.81
CA LYS A 307 15.03 -19.40 1.23
C LYS A 307 13.83 -19.71 2.13
N ASN A 308 13.99 -19.53 3.45
CA ASN A 308 12.97 -19.81 4.44
C ASN A 308 12.07 -18.61 4.76
N PHE A 309 12.55 -17.39 4.58
CA PHE A 309 11.88 -16.18 5.07
C PHE A 309 11.63 -15.14 3.99
N TYR A 310 12.26 -15.26 2.82
CA TYR A 310 12.32 -14.20 1.84
C TYR A 310 12.44 -14.73 0.42
N GLU A 311 11.52 -14.29 -0.43
CA GLU A 311 11.60 -14.54 -1.86
C GLU A 311 11.81 -13.23 -2.60
N ARG A 312 12.81 -13.19 -3.49
CA ARG A 312 13.13 -11.96 -4.23
C ARG A 312 11.90 -11.36 -4.91
N LYS A 313 11.01 -12.16 -5.50
CA LYS A 313 9.81 -11.67 -6.22
C LYS A 313 8.70 -11.14 -5.30
N ARG A 314 8.48 -11.74 -4.13
CA ARG A 314 7.30 -11.45 -3.28
C ARG A 314 7.64 -10.89 -1.89
N GLY A 315 8.93 -10.73 -1.60
CA GLY A 315 9.44 -10.25 -0.32
C GLY A 315 9.35 -11.31 0.78
N PHE A 316 9.24 -10.85 2.02
CA PHE A 316 9.14 -11.68 3.20
C PHE A 316 7.96 -12.67 3.13
N ILE A 317 8.23 -13.91 3.54
CA ILE A 317 7.31 -15.04 3.61
C ILE A 317 7.00 -15.30 5.10
N PRO A 318 5.78 -15.02 5.56
CA PRO A 318 5.35 -15.43 6.90
C PRO A 318 5.52 -16.93 7.11
N GLN A 319 6.03 -17.36 8.26
CA GLN A 319 6.19 -18.79 8.55
C GLN A 319 4.83 -19.55 8.53
N LYS A 320 3.73 -18.89 8.92
CA LYS A 320 2.37 -19.45 8.85
C LYS A 320 1.93 -19.77 7.41
N ASP A 321 2.44 -19.06 6.40
CA ASP A 321 2.10 -19.30 4.99
C ASP A 321 2.78 -20.56 4.42
N LYS A 322 3.75 -21.17 5.13
CA LYS A 322 4.43 -22.40 4.67
C LYS A 322 3.55 -23.64 4.76
N ALA A 323 2.57 -23.66 5.65
CA ALA A 323 1.65 -24.79 5.80
C ALA A 323 0.69 -24.94 4.60
N GLU A 324 0.53 -23.91 3.76
CA GLU A 324 -0.28 -23.96 2.53
C GLU A 324 0.56 -24.18 1.25
N ILE A 325 1.87 -24.46 1.39
CA ILE A 325 2.82 -24.61 0.26
C ILE A 325 3.20 -26.09 0.04
N TRP A 326 2.82 -27.00 0.94
CA TRP A 326 3.03 -28.44 0.80
C TRP A 326 1.72 -29.17 0.55
#